data_AF-A0A7V3H6L7-F1
#
_entry.id   AF-A0A7V3H6L7-F1
#
_cell.length_a   1.000
_cell.length_b   1.000
_cell.length_c   1.000
_cell.angle_alpha   90.00
_cell.angle_beta   90.00
_cell.angle_gamma   90.00
#
_symmetry.space_group_name_H-M   'P 1'
#
loop_
_entity.id
_entity.type
_entity.pdbx_description
1 polymer ?
#
loop_
_entity_poly.entity_id
_entity_poly.type
_entity_poly.pdbx_seq_one_letter_code
_entity_poly.pdbx_strand_id
1 'polypeptide(L)'
;MPPVSVLRLPPVLRYREASPCPAAGDPGLPRAGGPGVSPADAAIIRRKLARIATALDGLRPLARLSLDEYRTRFYERKAAERLLQEAIEAALDINAHLIAELGSEVPEEYYGGFLRMADVGILPPPLARSLAPSAGLRNRLVHEYEALDDAKVLGAIGTLLDLYPRYAQAVEAYLAKAGL
;
A
#
# COMPACT_ATOMS: atom_id res chain seq x y z
N MET A 1 5.18 47.09 11.64
CA MET A 1 5.44 45.64 11.44
C MET A 1 6.59 45.51 10.45
N PRO A 2 7.67 44.77 10.75
CA PRO A 2 8.73 44.57 9.79
C PRO A 2 8.30 43.53 8.73
N PRO A 3 8.81 43.62 7.49
CA PRO A 3 8.49 42.65 6.44
C PRO A 3 9.16 41.30 6.72
N VAL A 4 8.40 40.22 6.53
CA VAL A 4 8.86 38.84 6.65
C VAL A 4 9.85 38.54 5.52
N SER A 5 11.08 38.21 5.89
CA SER A 5 12.15 37.84 4.96
C SER A 5 11.83 36.46 4.36
N VAL A 6 11.63 36.40 3.04
CA VAL A 6 11.38 35.14 2.33
C VAL A 6 12.68 34.34 2.29
N LEU A 7 12.72 33.22 3.01
CA LEU A 7 13.88 32.34 3.06
C LEU A 7 14.14 31.79 1.64
N ARG A 8 15.27 32.17 1.05
CA ARG A 8 15.69 31.68 -0.27
C ARG A 8 16.21 30.24 -0.09
N LEU A 9 15.36 29.25 -0.34
CA LEU A 9 15.78 27.85 -0.36
C LEU A 9 16.76 27.62 -1.52
N PRO A 10 17.84 26.85 -1.31
CA PRO A 10 18.75 26.49 -2.40
C PRO A 10 18.03 25.61 -3.44
N PRO A 11 18.47 25.61 -4.70
CA PRO A 11 17.88 24.77 -5.73
C PRO A 11 18.03 23.29 -5.35
N VAL A 12 16.92 22.55 -5.46
CA VAL A 12 16.86 21.10 -5.26
C VAL A 12 17.90 20.43 -6.16
N LEU A 13 18.74 19.56 -5.58
CA LEU A 13 19.69 18.72 -6.32
C LEU A 13 18.91 17.94 -7.39
N ARG A 14 19.21 18.19 -8.66
CA ARG A 14 18.72 17.34 -9.76
C ARG A 14 19.32 15.95 -9.54
N TYR A 15 18.47 14.94 -9.38
CA TYR A 15 18.88 13.54 -9.46
C TYR A 15 19.67 13.35 -10.76
N ARG A 16 20.87 12.76 -10.66
CA ARG A 16 21.58 12.26 -11.85
C ARG A 16 20.67 11.23 -12.51
N GLU A 17 20.35 11.44 -13.77
CA GLU A 17 19.68 10.46 -14.62
C GLU A 17 20.43 9.13 -14.49
N ALA A 18 19.70 8.08 -14.11
CA ALA A 18 20.25 6.73 -14.04
C ALA A 18 20.61 6.28 -15.47
N SER A 19 21.80 5.70 -15.64
CA SER A 19 22.22 5.11 -16.91
C SER A 19 21.17 4.08 -17.38
N PRO A 20 20.90 3.99 -18.70
CA PRO A 20 19.94 3.01 -19.20
C PRO A 20 20.43 1.59 -18.93
N CYS A 21 19.55 0.77 -18.34
CA CYS A 21 19.79 -0.66 -18.14
C CYS A 21 20.02 -1.36 -19.50
N PRO A 22 21.01 -2.27 -19.61
CA PRO A 22 21.22 -3.02 -20.84
C PRO A 22 20.04 -3.97 -21.08
N ALA A 23 19.60 -4.03 -22.34
CA ALA A 23 18.49 -4.84 -22.81
C ALA A 23 18.75 -6.35 -22.65
N ALA A 24 17.64 -7.06 -22.40
CA ALA A 24 17.55 -8.48 -22.11
C ALA A 24 18.24 -9.39 -23.14
N GLY A 25 18.95 -10.40 -22.63
CA GLY A 25 19.40 -11.55 -23.40
C GLY A 25 20.41 -12.43 -22.66
N ASP A 26 19.92 -13.35 -21.81
CA ASP A 26 20.51 -14.70 -21.67
C ASP A 26 19.49 -15.66 -21.00
N PRO A 27 19.24 -16.88 -21.54
CA PRO A 27 18.30 -17.83 -20.97
C PRO A 27 19.01 -18.79 -19.99
N GLY A 28 18.44 -18.91 -18.80
CA GLY A 28 18.69 -20.05 -17.92
C GLY A 28 19.50 -19.75 -16.67
N LEU A 29 18.85 -19.10 -15.69
CA LEU A 29 19.21 -19.29 -14.29
C LEU A 29 18.30 -20.39 -13.70
N PRO A 30 18.85 -21.37 -12.99
CA PRO A 30 18.06 -22.41 -12.35
C PRO A 30 17.10 -21.77 -11.34
N ARG A 31 15.83 -22.18 -11.38
CA ARG A 31 14.80 -21.77 -10.41
C ARG A 31 15.18 -22.29 -9.02
N ALA A 32 15.87 -21.46 -8.25
CA ALA A 32 16.09 -21.70 -6.84
C ALA A 32 14.75 -21.47 -6.12
N GLY A 33 14.05 -22.56 -5.81
CA GLY A 33 13.01 -22.54 -4.78
C GLY A 33 13.70 -22.24 -3.44
N GLY A 34 13.66 -20.97 -3.03
CA GLY A 34 13.94 -20.57 -1.66
C GLY A 34 12.93 -21.21 -0.70
N PRO A 35 13.25 -21.29 0.60
CA PRO A 35 12.36 -21.91 1.57
C PRO A 35 11.08 -21.09 1.65
N GLY A 36 9.91 -21.75 1.66
CA GLY A 36 8.66 -21.06 1.89
C GLY A 36 8.70 -20.20 3.16
N VAL A 37 7.79 -19.23 3.26
CA VAL A 37 7.66 -18.25 4.35
C VAL A 37 8.05 -18.85 5.71
N SER A 38 8.99 -18.23 6.42
CA SER A 38 9.43 -18.72 7.73
C SER A 38 8.48 -18.29 8.87
N PRO A 39 8.56 -18.89 10.07
CA PRO A 39 7.82 -18.41 11.24
C PRO A 39 8.15 -16.96 11.63
N ALA A 40 9.38 -16.51 11.40
CA ALA A 40 9.79 -15.13 11.66
C ALA A 40 9.12 -14.17 10.66
N ASP A 41 9.03 -14.56 9.40
CA ASP A 41 8.34 -13.82 8.35
C ASP A 41 6.84 -13.72 8.65
N ALA A 42 6.22 -14.83 9.05
CA ALA A 42 4.82 -14.85 9.48
C ALA A 42 4.58 -13.87 10.64
N ALA A 43 5.48 -13.78 11.62
CA ALA A 43 5.37 -12.80 12.71
C ALA A 43 5.47 -11.35 12.21
N ILE A 44 6.32 -11.06 11.22
CA ILE A 44 6.42 -9.73 10.60
C ILE A 44 5.13 -9.39 9.84
N ILE A 45 4.60 -10.34 9.05
CA ILE A 45 3.35 -10.19 8.30
C ILE A 45 2.19 -9.92 9.26
N ARG A 46 2.02 -10.73 10.30
CA ARG A 46 0.97 -10.55 11.32
C ARG A 46 1.06 -9.21 12.02
N ARG A 47 2.27 -8.76 12.32
CA ARG A 47 2.48 -7.42 12.87
C ARG A 47 2.00 -6.34 11.90
N LYS A 48 2.27 -6.46 10.60
CA LYS A 48 1.75 -5.52 9.57
C LYS A 48 0.23 -5.61 9.43
N LEU A 49 -0.36 -6.81 9.47
CA LEU A 49 -1.82 -7.00 9.50
C LEU A 49 -2.47 -6.31 10.71
N ALA A 50 -1.84 -6.38 11.88
CA ALA A 50 -2.30 -5.65 13.07
C ALA A 50 -2.26 -4.13 12.86
N ARG A 51 -1.24 -3.58 12.16
CA ARG A 51 -1.22 -2.15 11.79
C ARG A 51 -2.37 -1.79 10.86
N ILE A 52 -2.66 -2.63 9.87
CA ILE A 52 -3.84 -2.45 9.00
C ILE A 52 -5.11 -2.39 9.84
N ALA A 53 -5.31 -3.33 10.77
CA ALA A 53 -6.49 -3.35 11.64
C ALA A 53 -6.63 -2.06 12.47
N THR A 54 -5.54 -1.61 13.11
CA THR A 54 -5.53 -0.33 13.84
C THR A 54 -5.89 0.86 12.95
N ALA A 55 -5.34 0.91 11.73
CA ALA A 55 -5.64 1.98 10.80
C ALA A 55 -7.13 1.98 10.38
N LEU A 56 -7.69 0.79 10.08
CA LEU A 56 -9.12 0.64 9.77
C LEU A 56 -10.01 1.08 10.94
N ASP A 57 -9.65 0.74 12.18
CA ASP A 57 -10.42 1.17 13.35
C ASP A 57 -10.43 2.68 13.54
N GLY A 58 -9.30 3.36 13.27
CA GLY A 58 -9.22 4.82 13.24
C GLY A 58 -10.05 5.45 12.11
N LEU A 59 -10.22 4.74 10.99
CA LEU A 59 -11.01 5.17 9.84
C LEU A 59 -12.52 5.03 10.03
N ARG A 60 -12.98 4.04 10.81
CA ARG A 60 -14.41 3.77 11.07
C ARG A 60 -15.24 5.00 11.51
N PRO A 61 -14.80 5.83 12.48
CA PRO A 61 -15.58 7.01 12.86
C PRO A 61 -15.64 8.06 11.74
N LEU A 62 -14.58 8.18 10.94
CA LEU A 62 -14.49 9.16 9.85
C LEU A 62 -15.42 8.81 8.68
N ALA A 63 -15.63 7.52 8.43
CA ALA A 63 -16.55 7.03 7.39
C ALA A 63 -18.02 7.43 7.61
N ARG A 64 -18.39 7.88 8.81
CA ARG A 64 -19.75 8.29 9.17
C ARG A 64 -20.01 9.78 8.94
N LEU A 65 -18.96 10.56 8.67
CA LEU A 65 -19.09 11.99 8.41
C LEU A 65 -19.74 12.22 7.05
N SER A 66 -20.61 13.22 6.96
CA SER A 66 -20.96 13.80 5.67
C SER A 66 -19.75 14.50 5.04
N LEU A 67 -19.80 14.72 3.72
CA LEU A 67 -18.73 15.42 3.02
C LEU A 67 -18.51 16.85 3.55
N ASP A 68 -19.59 17.55 3.90
CA ASP A 68 -19.49 18.91 4.43
C ASP A 68 -18.86 18.92 5.82
N GLU A 69 -19.25 18.00 6.71
CA GLU A 69 -18.59 17.86 8.01
C GLU A 69 -17.11 17.51 7.84
N TYR A 70 -16.78 16.56 6.96
CA TYR A 70 -15.41 16.15 6.69
C TYR A 70 -14.54 17.33 6.21
N ARG A 71 -15.05 18.17 5.30
CA ARG A 71 -14.37 19.36 4.78
C ARG A 71 -14.04 20.39 5.85
N THR A 72 -14.88 20.54 6.87
CA THR A 72 -14.66 21.48 7.98
C THR A 72 -13.67 20.98 9.02
N ARG A 73 -13.37 19.67 9.02
CA ARG A 73 -12.61 18.98 10.07
C ARG A 73 -11.17 18.71 9.64
N PHE A 74 -10.35 19.75 9.66
CA PHE A 74 -8.97 19.71 9.16
C PHE A 74 -8.16 18.52 9.71
N TYR A 75 -8.19 18.30 11.02
CA TYR A 75 -7.41 17.24 11.65
C TYR A 75 -7.90 15.84 11.28
N GLU A 76 -9.22 15.64 11.18
CA GLU A 76 -9.82 14.39 10.74
C GLU A 76 -9.51 14.07 9.29
N ARG A 77 -9.44 15.09 8.40
CA ARG A 77 -8.97 14.88 7.03
C ARG A 77 -7.52 14.40 7.01
N LYS A 78 -6.64 15.08 7.75
CA LYS A 78 -5.23 14.68 7.86
C LYS A 78 -5.04 13.31 8.49
N ALA A 79 -5.86 12.97 9.49
CA ALA A 79 -5.89 11.63 10.05
C ALA A 79 -6.34 10.59 9.02
N ALA A 80 -7.42 10.84 8.27
CA ALA A 80 -7.89 9.94 7.21
C ALA A 80 -6.82 9.70 6.13
N GLU A 81 -6.22 10.77 5.60
CA GLU A 81 -5.13 10.69 4.62
C GLU A 81 -4.00 9.77 5.12
N ARG A 82 -3.55 9.98 6.37
CA ARG A 82 -2.47 9.18 6.96
C ARG A 82 -2.86 7.73 7.21
N LEU A 83 -4.06 7.48 7.76
CA LEU A 83 -4.53 6.13 8.07
C LEU A 83 -4.76 5.30 6.79
N LEU A 84 -5.30 5.93 5.73
CA LEU A 84 -5.40 5.32 4.41
C LEU A 84 -4.02 4.93 3.89
N GLN A 85 -3.05 5.86 3.93
CA GLN A 85 -1.68 5.58 3.50
C GLN A 85 -1.07 4.41 4.28
N GLU A 86 -1.15 4.43 5.61
CA GLU A 86 -0.59 3.39 6.48
C GLU A 86 -1.17 2.00 6.18
N ALA A 87 -2.49 1.89 6.04
CA ALA A 87 -3.15 0.63 5.72
C ALA A 87 -2.69 0.09 4.36
N ILE A 88 -2.66 0.96 3.33
CA ILE A 88 -2.30 0.57 1.97
C ILE A 88 -0.82 0.18 1.90
N GLU A 89 0.07 0.97 2.47
CA GLU A 89 1.51 0.72 2.48
C GLU A 89 1.86 -0.57 3.22
N ALA A 90 1.23 -0.83 4.38
CA ALA A 90 1.41 -2.10 5.08
C ALA A 90 0.98 -3.32 4.24
N ALA A 91 -0.09 -3.20 3.45
CA ALA A 91 -0.50 -4.27 2.54
C ALA A 91 0.48 -4.45 1.37
N LEU A 92 0.98 -3.36 0.77
CA LEU A 92 1.98 -3.42 -0.28
C LEU A 92 3.29 -4.07 0.20
N ASP A 93 3.74 -3.75 1.40
CA ASP A 93 4.90 -4.38 2.01
C ASP A 93 4.70 -5.90 2.22
N ILE A 94 3.52 -6.30 2.69
CA ILE A 94 3.17 -7.73 2.84
C ILE A 94 3.22 -8.42 1.47
N ASN A 95 2.60 -7.81 0.45
CA ASN A 95 2.60 -8.35 -0.91
C ASN A 95 4.03 -8.54 -1.43
N ALA A 96 4.86 -7.49 -1.34
CA ALA A 96 6.24 -7.52 -1.82
C ALA A 96 7.05 -8.64 -1.14
N HIS A 97 6.89 -8.76 0.18
CA HIS A 97 7.56 -9.80 0.95
C HIS A 97 7.10 -11.21 0.55
N LEU A 98 5.79 -11.46 0.48
CA LEU A 98 5.24 -12.77 0.09
C LEU A 98 5.58 -13.16 -1.36
N ILE A 99 5.59 -12.19 -2.29
CA ILE A 99 5.97 -12.42 -3.69
C ILE A 99 7.46 -12.79 -3.79
N ALA A 100 8.32 -12.10 -3.04
CA ALA A 100 9.76 -12.37 -3.04
C ALA A 100 10.08 -13.78 -2.52
N GLU A 101 9.44 -14.22 -1.43
CA GLU A 101 9.63 -15.57 -0.88
C GLU A 101 9.19 -16.68 -1.85
N LEU A 102 8.24 -16.40 -2.74
CA LEU A 102 7.74 -17.36 -3.74
C LEU A 102 8.59 -17.39 -5.02
N GLY A 103 9.77 -16.76 -5.03
CA GLY A 103 10.69 -16.75 -6.16
C GLY A 103 10.11 -16.10 -7.42
N SER A 104 9.10 -15.24 -7.24
CA SER A 104 8.48 -14.49 -8.32
C SER A 104 9.18 -13.14 -8.49
N GLU A 105 9.33 -12.68 -9.73
CA GLU A 105 9.78 -11.31 -9.98
C GLU A 105 8.84 -10.34 -9.25
N VAL A 106 9.44 -9.49 -8.41
CA VAL A 106 8.73 -8.40 -7.74
C VAL A 106 8.38 -7.38 -8.83
N PRO A 107 7.08 -7.09 -9.08
CA PRO A 107 6.71 -6.11 -10.09
C PRO A 107 7.36 -4.75 -9.78
N GLU A 108 7.92 -4.09 -10.82
CA GLU A 108 8.43 -2.71 -10.67
C GLU A 108 7.33 -1.72 -10.25
N GLU A 109 6.06 -2.05 -10.55
CA GLU A 109 4.90 -1.23 -10.21
C GLU A 109 4.10 -1.83 -9.04
N TYR A 110 3.90 -1.03 -7.98
CA TYR A 110 3.09 -1.38 -6.80
C TYR A 110 1.66 -1.84 -7.13
N TYR A 111 1.08 -1.34 -8.22
CA TYR A 111 -0.25 -1.77 -8.72
C TYR A 111 -0.27 -3.27 -9.09
N GLY A 112 0.85 -3.76 -9.63
CA GLY A 112 1.04 -5.17 -9.97
C GLY A 112 1.11 -6.07 -8.74
N GLY A 113 1.44 -5.55 -7.55
CA GLY A 113 1.59 -6.34 -6.33
C GLY A 113 0.32 -7.11 -5.94
N PHE A 114 -0.85 -6.46 -5.95
CA PHE A 114 -2.12 -7.13 -5.61
C PHE A 114 -2.52 -8.17 -6.65
N LEU A 115 -2.31 -7.89 -7.94
CA LEU A 115 -2.60 -8.85 -9.01
C LEU A 115 -1.66 -10.05 -8.96
N ARG A 116 -0.38 -9.81 -8.68
CA ARG A 116 0.62 -10.87 -8.52
C ARG A 116 0.29 -11.80 -7.36
N MET A 117 -0.25 -11.27 -6.26
CA MET A 117 -0.76 -12.07 -5.15
C MET A 117 -1.90 -13.01 -5.56
N ALA A 118 -2.69 -12.66 -6.58
CA ALA A 118 -3.68 -13.57 -7.15
C ALA A 118 -3.03 -14.63 -8.07
N ASP A 119 -2.02 -14.27 -8.86
CA ASP A 119 -1.30 -15.23 -9.71
C ASP A 119 -0.67 -16.36 -8.90
N VAL A 120 -0.13 -16.03 -7.72
CA VAL A 120 0.46 -17.01 -6.80
C VAL A 120 -0.57 -17.68 -5.87
N GLY A 121 -1.87 -17.39 -6.06
CA GLY A 121 -2.96 -18.06 -5.36
C GLY A 121 -3.22 -17.61 -3.92
N ILE A 122 -2.63 -16.51 -3.46
CA ILE A 122 -2.87 -15.97 -2.10
C ILE A 122 -4.19 -15.20 -2.05
N LEU A 123 -4.47 -14.38 -3.08
CA LEU A 123 -5.71 -13.62 -3.17
C LEU A 123 -6.67 -14.20 -4.22
N PRO A 124 -7.98 -14.21 -3.96
CA PRO A 124 -8.96 -14.41 -5.03
C PRO A 124 -8.81 -13.33 -6.12
N PRO A 125 -8.80 -13.68 -7.42
CA PRO A 125 -8.62 -12.71 -8.49
C PRO A 125 -9.61 -11.51 -8.47
N PRO A 126 -10.91 -11.67 -8.14
CA PRO A 126 -11.82 -10.54 -8.01
C PRO A 126 -11.44 -9.58 -6.88
N LEU A 127 -10.93 -10.11 -5.75
CA LEU A 127 -10.49 -9.31 -4.62
C LEU A 127 -9.22 -8.53 -4.97
N ALA A 128 -8.24 -9.18 -5.59
CA ALA A 128 -7.01 -8.53 -6.06
C ALA A 128 -7.29 -7.36 -7.02
N ARG A 129 -8.18 -7.54 -7.99
CA ARG A 129 -8.59 -6.45 -8.90
C ARG A 129 -9.27 -5.28 -8.18
N SER A 130 -10.04 -5.57 -7.13
CA SER A 130 -10.70 -4.54 -6.32
C SER A 130 -9.72 -3.78 -5.42
N LEU A 131 -8.66 -4.45 -4.95
CA LEU A 131 -7.61 -3.86 -4.12
C LEU A 131 -6.61 -3.03 -4.94
N ALA A 132 -6.24 -3.46 -6.15
CA ALA A 132 -5.19 -2.83 -6.95
C ALA A 132 -5.28 -1.28 -7.08
N PRO A 133 -6.48 -0.67 -7.27
CA PRO A 133 -6.61 0.79 -7.29
C PRO A 133 -6.12 1.52 -6.03
N SER A 134 -6.07 0.86 -4.86
CA SER A 134 -5.59 1.46 -3.62
C SER A 134 -4.10 1.81 -3.69
N ALA A 135 -3.29 1.05 -4.44
CA ALA A 135 -1.88 1.38 -4.66
C ALA A 135 -1.71 2.76 -5.32
N GLY A 136 -2.57 3.07 -6.30
CA GLY A 136 -2.61 4.39 -6.93
C GLY A 136 -3.07 5.49 -5.98
N LEU A 137 -4.03 5.20 -5.09
CA LEU A 137 -4.45 6.14 -4.06
C LEU A 137 -3.30 6.52 -3.11
N ARG A 138 -2.52 5.53 -2.65
CA ARG A 138 -1.33 5.79 -1.80
C ARG A 138 -0.34 6.73 -2.48
N ASN A 139 -0.10 6.56 -3.78
CA ASN A 139 0.79 7.45 -4.52
C ASN A 139 0.26 8.88 -4.59
N ARG A 140 -1.05 9.06 -4.82
CA ARG A 140 -1.67 10.40 -4.83
C ARG A 140 -1.62 11.08 -3.46
N LEU A 141 -1.88 10.33 -2.38
CA LEU A 141 -1.82 10.85 -1.01
C LEU A 141 -0.43 11.40 -0.64
N VAL A 142 0.64 10.84 -1.22
CA VAL A 142 2.02 11.24 -0.92
C VAL A 142 2.55 12.31 -1.88
N HIS A 143 2.28 12.17 -3.19
CA HIS A 143 2.94 12.98 -4.23
C HIS A 143 2.05 14.06 -4.86
N GLU A 144 0.72 13.92 -4.78
CA GLU A 144 -0.25 14.83 -5.40
C GLU A 144 -1.10 15.55 -4.34
N TYR A 145 -0.52 15.81 -3.16
CA TYR A 145 -1.26 16.27 -1.98
C TYR A 145 -1.95 17.63 -2.17
N GLU A 146 -1.45 18.50 -3.06
CA GLU A 146 -2.06 19.80 -3.37
C GLU A 146 -3.36 19.69 -4.17
N ALA A 147 -3.63 18.53 -4.79
CA ALA A 147 -4.78 18.27 -5.65
C ALA A 147 -5.72 17.19 -5.08
N LEU A 148 -5.63 16.90 -3.78
CA LEU A 148 -6.50 15.90 -3.15
C LEU A 148 -7.96 16.37 -3.11
N ASP A 149 -8.84 15.52 -3.64
CA ASP A 149 -10.28 15.70 -3.60
C ASP A 149 -10.84 15.02 -2.35
N ASP A 150 -11.29 15.84 -1.39
CA ASP A 150 -11.89 15.38 -0.13
C ASP A 150 -13.00 14.35 -0.32
N ALA A 151 -13.80 14.46 -1.39
CA ALA A 151 -14.88 13.51 -1.66
C ALA A 151 -14.32 12.13 -2.06
N LYS A 152 -13.23 12.11 -2.83
CA LYS A 152 -12.55 10.86 -3.20
C LYS A 152 -11.85 10.24 -2.00
N VAL A 153 -11.22 11.04 -1.15
CA VAL A 153 -10.57 10.54 0.08
C VAL A 153 -11.62 9.92 1.01
N LEU A 154 -12.72 10.62 1.27
CA LEU A 154 -13.81 10.12 2.12
C LEU A 154 -14.44 8.84 1.53
N GLY A 155 -14.68 8.80 0.22
CA GLY A 155 -15.18 7.58 -0.46
C GLY A 155 -14.20 6.40 -0.40
N ALA A 156 -12.89 6.67 -0.45
CA ALA A 156 -11.88 5.64 -0.31
C ALA A 156 -11.87 5.00 1.09
N ILE A 157 -12.25 5.73 2.13
CA ILE A 157 -12.39 5.17 3.49
C ILE A 157 -13.36 3.99 3.48
N GLY A 158 -14.56 4.17 2.92
CA GLY A 158 -15.57 3.11 2.83
C GLY A 158 -15.07 1.90 2.03
N THR A 159 -14.35 2.17 0.93
CA THR A 159 -13.74 1.12 0.09
C THR A 159 -12.70 0.30 0.88
N LEU A 160 -11.82 0.95 1.63
CA LEU A 160 -10.82 0.25 2.43
C LEU A 160 -11.46 -0.57 3.57
N LEU A 161 -12.47 -0.01 4.24
CA LEU A 161 -13.20 -0.69 5.31
C LEU A 161 -13.90 -1.98 4.83
N ASP A 162 -14.29 -2.06 3.56
CA ASP A 162 -14.83 -3.30 2.96
C ASP A 162 -13.73 -4.28 2.53
N LEU A 163 -12.74 -3.80 1.79
CA LEU A 163 -11.79 -4.68 1.10
C LEU A 163 -10.66 -5.20 2.00
N TYR A 164 -10.13 -4.37 2.90
CA TYR A 164 -8.93 -4.72 3.67
C TYR A 164 -9.15 -5.80 4.75
N PRO A 165 -10.34 -5.92 5.39
CA PRO A 165 -10.64 -7.08 6.21
C PRO A 165 -10.58 -8.39 5.43
N ARG A 166 -11.09 -8.39 4.18
CA ARG A 166 -11.08 -9.56 3.28
C ARG A 166 -9.66 -9.90 2.84
N TYR A 167 -8.85 -8.88 2.57
CA TYR A 167 -7.42 -9.03 2.31
C TYR A 167 -6.70 -9.69 3.49
N ALA A 168 -6.88 -9.18 4.71
CA ALA A 168 -6.25 -9.73 5.91
C ALA A 168 -6.64 -11.20 6.15
N GLN A 169 -7.92 -11.53 5.97
CA GLN A 169 -8.41 -12.91 6.06
C GLN A 169 -7.76 -13.83 5.02
N ALA A 170 -7.60 -13.37 3.78
CA ALA A 170 -6.96 -14.17 2.73
C ALA A 170 -5.48 -14.44 3.03
N VAL A 171 -4.75 -13.43 3.51
CA VAL A 171 -3.35 -13.57 3.92
C VAL A 171 -3.21 -14.52 5.11
N GLU A 172 -4.02 -14.38 6.17
CA GLU A 172 -3.99 -15.32 7.31
C GLU A 172 -4.36 -16.75 6.90
N ALA A 173 -5.34 -16.91 6.02
CA ALA A 173 -5.71 -18.23 5.49
C ALA A 173 -4.55 -18.88 4.71
N TYR A 174 -3.75 -18.08 4.00
CA TYR A 174 -2.54 -18.56 3.36
C TYR A 174 -1.46 -18.99 4.37
N LEU A 175 -1.17 -18.16 5.39
CA LEU A 175 -0.22 -18.50 6.45
C LEU A 175 -0.62 -19.79 7.18
N ALA A 176 -1.90 -19.93 7.54
CA ALA A 176 -2.41 -21.12 8.19
C ALA A 176 -2.25 -22.40 7.32
N LYS A 177 -2.48 -22.30 6.01
CA LYS A 177 -2.24 -23.41 5.07
C LYS A 177 -0.77 -23.78 4.95
N ALA A 178 0.14 -22.80 5.13
CA ALA A 178 1.58 -23.02 5.17
C ALA A 178 2.07 -23.58 6.52
N GLY A 179 1.18 -23.76 7.51
CA GLY A 179 1.52 -24.27 8.84
C GLY A 179 2.14 -23.24 9.78
N LEU A 180 1.92 -21.95 9.52
CA LEU A 180 2.52 -20.82 10.23
C LEU A 180 1.52 -20.07 11.10
#